data_AF-A0A016WCP4-F1
#
_entry.id   AF-A0A016WCP4-F1
#
_cell.length_a   1.000
_cell.length_b   1.000
_cell.length_c   1.000
_cell.angle_alpha   90.00
_cell.angle_beta   90.00
_cell.angle_gamma   90.00
#
_symmetry.space_group_name_H-M   'P 1'
#
loop_
_entity.id
_entity.type
_entity.pdbx_description
1 polymer ?
#
loop_
_entity_poly.entity_id
_entity_poly.type
_entity_poly.pdbx_seq_one_letter_code
_entity_poly.pdbx_strand_id
1 'polypeptide(L)'
;MFMAKFVLTRTLTPLRSEVSRNDSSPVSKMAFSGRCLLFLPDCIDEKDNYGMSAFLHAVSMDAFDTVKILVENNTDIFATDYRGQTAVFIAAKFKAIIVLMYLLEIYRARKDKEGAFNPEMVDQLNCDQDTPMHLVCHNGYMEVATLLHEHGARLDTLDKDKRTSLHRAAAEGQTLVGKQTCGFWRYWC
;
A
#
# COMPACT_ATOMS: atom_id res chain seq x y z
N MET A 1 36.10 41.27 5.65
CA MET A 1 34.83 40.86 6.28
C MET A 1 34.18 39.86 5.34
N PHE A 2 34.20 38.58 5.76
CA PHE A 2 33.54 37.39 5.19
C PHE A 2 32.09 37.71 4.76
N MET A 3 31.43 37.14 3.74
CA MET A 3 31.60 35.91 2.98
C MET A 3 30.88 36.04 1.63
N ALA A 4 31.45 35.39 0.61
CA ALA A 4 30.93 35.30 -0.74
C ALA A 4 29.63 34.49 -0.79
N LYS A 5 28.59 35.05 -1.44
CA LYS A 5 27.48 34.27 -1.99
C LYS A 5 28.02 33.45 -3.16
N PHE A 6 28.42 32.22 -2.88
CA PHE A 6 28.76 31.24 -3.89
C PHE A 6 27.46 30.77 -4.56
N VAL A 7 27.04 31.52 -5.58
CA VAL A 7 26.10 31.04 -6.59
C VAL A 7 26.90 30.09 -7.48
N LEU A 8 26.94 28.81 -7.11
CA LEU A 8 27.33 27.75 -8.03
C LEU A 8 26.07 27.09 -8.57
N THR A 9 25.68 27.56 -9.75
CA THR A 9 24.98 26.76 -10.75
C THR A 9 25.64 25.39 -10.87
N ARG A 10 24.94 24.32 -10.47
CA ARG A 10 25.28 22.96 -10.89
C ARG A 10 24.08 22.35 -11.58
N THR A 11 24.02 22.67 -12.88
CA THR A 11 23.50 21.84 -13.97
C THR A 11 22.15 21.15 -13.72
N LEU A 12 21.12 21.77 -14.30
CA LEU A 12 20.04 21.06 -14.97
C LEU A 12 20.63 19.99 -15.90
N THR A 13 20.87 18.78 -15.40
CA THR A 13 20.94 17.61 -16.26
C THR A 13 19.51 17.14 -16.46
N PRO A 14 18.99 17.07 -17.69
CA PRO A 14 17.75 16.36 -17.92
C PRO A 14 18.02 14.91 -17.53
N LEU A 15 17.23 14.36 -16.59
CA LEU A 15 17.21 12.93 -16.25
C LEU A 15 16.64 12.09 -17.42
N ARG A 16 17.06 12.39 -18.65
CA ARG A 16 16.57 11.80 -19.90
C ARG A 16 17.75 11.31 -20.73
N SER A 17 18.59 10.41 -20.21
CA SER A 17 19.47 9.61 -21.09
C SER A 17 20.12 8.35 -20.51
N GLU A 18 19.80 7.86 -19.31
CA GLU A 18 20.38 6.58 -18.85
C GLU A 18 19.40 5.73 -18.04
N VAL A 19 18.37 5.18 -18.70
CA VAL A 19 17.61 4.05 -18.13
C VAL A 19 17.27 3.03 -19.22
N SER A 20 18.22 2.14 -19.47
CA SER A 20 18.04 0.86 -20.18
C SER A 20 19.24 0.02 -19.74
N ARG A 21 19.15 -1.12 -19.03
CA ARG A 21 18.16 -2.20 -18.96
C ARG A 21 18.12 -2.72 -17.51
N ASN A 22 16.94 -3.14 -17.04
CA ASN A 22 16.52 -3.49 -15.67
C ASN A 22 15.89 -2.32 -14.90
N ASP A 23 14.58 -2.21 -15.08
CA ASP A 23 13.65 -1.21 -14.53
C ASP A 23 13.80 -1.01 -13.01
N SER A 24 14.70 -0.11 -12.63
CA SER A 24 14.81 0.44 -11.28
C SER A 24 14.56 1.94 -11.39
N SER A 25 13.27 2.31 -11.41
CA SER A 25 12.84 3.70 -11.41
C SER A 25 13.55 4.46 -10.27
N PRO A 26 13.85 5.76 -10.43
CA PRO A 26 14.43 6.57 -9.35
C PRO A 26 13.65 6.42 -8.04
N VAL A 27 12.33 6.29 -8.16
CA VAL A 27 11.34 6.03 -7.11
C VAL A 27 11.61 4.73 -6.37
N SER A 28 11.88 3.61 -7.06
CA SER A 28 12.19 2.35 -6.38
C SER A 28 13.51 2.45 -5.62
N LYS A 29 14.55 3.07 -6.21
CA LYS A 29 15.84 3.32 -5.53
C LYS A 29 15.70 4.19 -4.27
N MET A 30 14.76 5.13 -4.24
CA MET A 30 14.44 5.92 -3.04
C MET A 30 13.92 5.03 -1.90
N ALA A 31 13.15 3.98 -2.20
CA ALA A 31 12.64 3.04 -1.19
C ALA A 31 13.74 2.11 -0.62
N PHE A 32 14.75 1.72 -1.42
CA PHE A 32 15.83 0.82 -0.97
C PHE A 32 16.86 1.48 -0.04
N SER A 33 16.88 2.81 0.02
CA SER A 33 17.92 3.58 0.68
C SER A 33 17.26 4.54 1.66
N GLY A 34 17.12 4.13 2.93
CA GLY A 34 16.69 5.02 4.02
C GLY A 34 17.57 6.27 4.21
N ARG A 35 18.67 6.40 3.44
CA ARG A 35 19.56 7.57 3.37
C ARG A 35 19.30 8.50 2.17
N CYS A 36 18.62 8.07 1.10
CA CYS A 36 18.38 8.91 -0.08
C CYS A 36 17.26 9.94 0.12
N LEU A 37 16.32 9.69 1.05
CA LEU A 37 15.19 10.57 1.32
C LEU A 37 15.56 11.88 2.04
N LEU A 38 16.77 11.97 2.61
CA LEU A 38 17.23 13.17 3.32
C LEU A 38 17.65 14.34 2.40
N PHE A 39 17.69 14.15 1.07
CA PHE A 39 18.25 15.13 0.15
C PHE A 39 17.31 15.68 -0.93
N LEU A 40 16.10 15.11 -1.13
CA LEU A 40 15.17 15.61 -2.15
C LEU A 40 13.70 15.48 -1.70
N PRO A 41 13.18 16.46 -0.93
CA PRO A 41 11.76 16.51 -0.54
C PRO A 41 10.80 16.66 -1.74
N ASP A 42 11.28 17.17 -2.88
CA ASP A 42 10.45 17.49 -4.04
C ASP A 42 9.98 16.26 -4.84
N CYS A 43 10.57 15.07 -4.64
CA CYS A 43 10.29 13.86 -5.43
C CYS A 43 9.69 12.69 -4.63
N ILE A 44 9.28 12.92 -3.37
CA ILE A 44 8.83 11.84 -2.46
C ILE A 44 7.55 11.13 -2.94
N ASP A 45 6.67 11.86 -3.63
CA ASP A 45 5.40 11.37 -4.17
C ASP A 45 5.45 11.07 -5.68
N GLU A 46 6.64 11.09 -6.30
CA GLU A 46 6.79 10.72 -7.70
C GLU A 46 6.37 9.27 -7.94
N LYS A 47 5.66 9.04 -9.04
CA LYS A 47 5.17 7.73 -9.44
C LYS A 47 5.95 7.20 -10.63
N ASP A 48 6.20 5.89 -10.63
CA ASP A 48 6.79 5.20 -11.76
C ASP A 48 5.75 4.85 -12.85
N ASN A 49 6.16 4.03 -13.82
CA ASN A 49 5.31 3.59 -14.94
C ASN A 49 4.12 2.70 -14.51
N TYR A 50 4.13 2.18 -13.27
CA TYR A 50 3.03 1.41 -12.69
C TYR A 50 2.15 2.26 -11.78
N GLY A 51 2.49 3.55 -11.61
CA GLY A 51 1.81 4.45 -10.68
C GLY A 51 2.30 4.29 -9.25
N MET A 52 3.39 3.54 -9.03
CA MET A 52 3.90 3.24 -7.70
C MET A 52 4.79 4.39 -7.21
N SER A 53 4.47 4.92 -6.03
CA SER A 53 5.35 5.85 -5.31
C SER A 53 6.41 5.11 -4.51
N ALA A 54 7.40 5.84 -3.97
CA ALA A 54 8.45 5.25 -3.14
C ALA A 54 7.86 4.59 -1.89
N PHE A 55 6.77 5.16 -1.36
CA PHE A 55 5.98 4.59 -0.28
C PHE A 55 5.33 3.27 -0.66
N LEU A 56 4.63 3.20 -1.80
CA LEU A 56 4.00 1.95 -2.25
C LEU A 56 5.03 0.84 -2.52
N HIS A 57 6.22 1.20 -3.02
CA HIS A 57 7.34 0.26 -3.15
C HIS A 57 7.83 -0.25 -1.79
N ALA A 58 8.07 0.64 -0.82
CA ALA A 58 8.48 0.24 0.53
C ALA A 58 7.44 -0.68 1.20
N VAL A 59 6.15 -0.42 0.98
CA VAL A 59 5.05 -1.26 1.46
C VAL A 59 5.06 -2.64 0.81
N SER A 60 5.26 -2.72 -0.51
CA SER A 60 5.34 -4.01 -1.23
C SER A 60 6.50 -4.90 -0.77
N MET A 61 7.53 -4.28 -0.19
CA MET A 61 8.73 -4.94 0.32
C MET A 61 8.69 -5.27 1.82
N ASP A 62 7.60 -4.93 2.52
CA ASP A 62 7.50 -5.02 3.99
C ASP A 62 8.63 -4.25 4.72
N ALA A 63 9.14 -3.17 4.11
CA ALA A 63 10.27 -2.39 4.62
C ALA A 63 9.81 -1.38 5.70
N PHE A 64 9.49 -1.88 6.90
CA PHE A 64 8.92 -1.10 8.00
C PHE A 64 9.68 0.19 8.33
N ASP A 65 11.01 0.16 8.44
CA ASP A 65 11.81 1.34 8.76
C ASP A 65 11.71 2.41 7.67
N THR A 66 11.76 2.01 6.40
CA THR A 66 11.58 2.93 5.27
C THR A 66 10.17 3.52 5.27
N VAL A 67 9.15 2.70 5.50
CA VAL A 67 7.75 3.16 5.59
C VAL A 67 7.59 4.19 6.71
N LYS A 68 8.17 3.94 7.89
CA LYS A 68 8.13 4.87 9.02
C LYS A 68 8.81 6.19 8.68
N ILE A 69 10.01 6.15 8.11
CA ILE A 69 10.73 7.36 7.68
C ILE A 69 9.90 8.15 6.66
N LEU A 70 9.26 7.47 5.70
CA LEU A 70 8.40 8.13 4.70
C LEU A 70 7.17 8.78 5.33
N VAL A 71 6.52 8.11 6.28
CA VAL A 71 5.37 8.67 7.02
C VAL A 71 5.79 9.90 7.84
N GLU A 72 6.95 9.86 8.49
CA GLU A 72 7.52 10.99 9.24
C GLU A 72 7.86 12.19 8.34
N ASN A 73 8.19 11.94 7.07
CA ASN A 73 8.40 12.98 6.04
C ASN A 73 7.12 13.43 5.33
N ASN A 74 5.95 13.12 5.91
CA ASN A 74 4.65 13.61 5.46
C ASN A 74 4.25 13.19 4.03
N THR A 75 4.72 12.01 3.60
CA THR A 75 4.36 11.37 2.32
C THR A 75 2.84 11.11 2.23
N ASP A 76 2.29 11.11 1.02
CA ASP A 76 0.89 10.72 0.81
C ASP A 76 0.67 9.21 1.05
N ILE A 77 0.21 8.88 2.25
CA ILE A 77 -0.14 7.51 2.65
C ILE A 77 -1.41 6.98 1.97
N PHE A 78 -2.18 7.83 1.30
CA PHE A 78 -3.41 7.47 0.60
C PHE A 78 -3.22 7.28 -0.90
N ALA A 79 -1.97 7.43 -1.38
CA ALA A 79 -1.63 7.23 -2.77
C ALA A 79 -2.03 5.84 -3.28
N THR A 80 -2.52 5.79 -4.51
CA THR A 80 -2.83 4.55 -5.24
C THR A 80 -1.94 4.37 -6.45
N ASP A 81 -1.74 3.12 -6.86
CA ASP A 81 -1.15 2.79 -8.16
C ASP A 81 -2.13 3.04 -9.33
N TYR A 82 -1.73 2.75 -10.57
CA TYR A 82 -2.62 2.91 -11.75
C TYR A 82 -3.76 1.89 -11.82
N ARG A 83 -3.73 0.85 -10.98
CA ARG A 83 -4.84 -0.10 -10.81
C ARG A 83 -5.77 0.31 -9.67
N GLY A 84 -5.58 1.48 -9.06
CA GLY A 84 -6.36 1.94 -7.92
C GLY A 84 -6.06 1.16 -6.63
N GLN A 85 -4.91 0.48 -6.55
CA GLN A 85 -4.50 -0.27 -5.36
C GLN A 85 -3.90 0.68 -4.34
N THR A 86 -4.49 0.70 -3.15
CA THR A 86 -4.00 1.45 -1.98
C THR A 86 -2.80 0.74 -1.34
N ALA A 87 -2.14 1.41 -0.38
CA ALA A 87 -1.08 0.79 0.40
C ALA A 87 -1.55 -0.47 1.16
N VAL A 88 -2.76 -0.47 1.73
CA VAL A 88 -3.37 -1.66 2.37
C VAL A 88 -3.52 -2.79 1.36
N PHE A 89 -4.01 -2.47 0.17
CA PHE A 89 -4.19 -3.43 -0.90
C PHE A 89 -2.86 -4.06 -1.32
N ILE A 90 -1.81 -3.24 -1.50
CA ILE A 90 -0.47 -3.69 -1.87
C ILE A 90 0.14 -4.53 -0.74
N ALA A 91 0.03 -4.11 0.51
CA ALA A 91 0.53 -4.88 1.65
C ALA A 91 -0.13 -6.25 1.75
N ALA A 92 -1.45 -6.31 1.55
CA ALA A 92 -2.19 -7.58 1.54
C ALA A 92 -1.79 -8.50 0.37
N LYS A 93 -1.59 -7.91 -0.82
CA LYS A 93 -1.13 -8.63 -2.03
C LYS A 93 0.24 -9.29 -1.84
N PHE A 94 1.17 -8.62 -1.17
CA PHE A 94 2.55 -9.09 -0.96
C PHE A 94 2.78 -9.74 0.41
N LYS A 95 1.73 -9.93 1.22
CA LYS A 95 1.82 -10.49 2.59
C LYS A 95 2.76 -9.68 3.51
N ALA A 96 2.82 -8.36 3.34
CA ALA A 96 3.61 -7.44 4.16
C ALA A 96 2.92 -7.19 5.51
N ILE A 97 2.98 -8.17 6.42
CA ILE A 97 2.19 -8.19 7.66
C ILE A 97 2.57 -7.06 8.60
N ILE A 98 3.88 -6.79 8.77
CA ILE A 98 4.36 -5.81 9.74
C ILE A 98 3.94 -4.42 9.29
N VAL A 99 4.19 -4.10 8.02
CA VAL A 99 3.76 -2.84 7.43
C VAL A 99 2.24 -2.73 7.40
N LEU A 100 1.51 -3.80 7.06
CA LEU A 100 0.04 -3.78 7.06
C LEU A 100 -0.50 -3.41 8.44
N MET A 101 -0.03 -4.06 9.51
CA MET A 101 -0.45 -3.76 10.87
C MET A 101 -0.17 -2.30 11.24
N TYR A 102 1.01 -1.79 10.89
CA TYR A 102 1.38 -0.39 11.11
C TYR A 102 0.50 0.59 10.34
N LEU A 103 0.18 0.31 9.07
CA LEU A 103 -0.69 1.14 8.25
C LEU A 103 -2.10 1.19 8.82
N LEU A 104 -2.66 0.04 9.21
CA LEU A 104 -4.00 -0.03 9.80
C LEU A 104 -4.10 0.75 11.11
N GLU A 105 -3.07 0.68 11.96
CA GLU A 105 -2.96 1.51 13.18
C GLU A 105 -2.92 3.00 12.86
N ILE A 106 -2.12 3.44 11.87
CA ILE A 106 -2.08 4.85 11.44
C ILE A 106 -3.44 5.31 10.91
N TYR A 107 -4.09 4.52 10.05
CA TYR A 107 -5.38 4.89 9.48
C TYR A 107 -6.48 4.96 10.53
N ARG A 108 -6.44 4.08 11.53
CA ARG A 108 -7.35 4.14 12.69
C ARG A 108 -7.12 5.40 13.53
N ALA A 109 -5.86 5.77 13.75
CA ALA A 109 -5.51 6.97 14.52
C ALA A 109 -5.82 8.28 13.77
N ARG A 110 -5.71 8.27 12.43
CA ARG A 110 -6.09 9.38 11.53
C ARG A 110 -7.58 9.40 11.17
N LYS A 111 -8.43 8.69 11.92
CA LYS A 111 -9.89 8.86 11.85
C LYS A 111 -10.21 10.27 12.35
N ASP A 112 -10.23 11.23 11.42
CA ASP A 112 -10.15 12.65 11.76
C ASP A 112 -11.43 13.22 12.40
N LYS A 113 -11.21 14.35 13.08
CA LYS A 113 -12.15 15.21 13.84
C LYS A 113 -13.34 15.75 13.04
N GLU A 114 -13.41 15.51 11.73
CA GLU A 114 -14.44 16.05 10.83
C GLU A 114 -15.57 15.08 10.51
N GLY A 115 -15.51 13.82 10.98
CA GLY A 115 -16.64 12.88 10.88
C GLY A 115 -17.07 12.49 9.45
N ALA A 116 -16.31 12.90 8.43
CA ALA A 116 -16.57 12.52 7.05
C ALA A 116 -16.25 11.04 6.85
N PHE A 117 -17.25 10.30 6.38
CA PHE A 117 -17.19 8.87 6.11
C PHE A 117 -16.17 8.58 4.99
N ASN A 118 -14.95 8.19 5.35
CA ASN A 118 -14.06 7.52 4.41
C ASN A 118 -14.40 6.02 4.53
N PRO A 119 -15.01 5.37 3.52
CA PRO A 119 -15.24 3.93 3.57
C PRO A 119 -13.87 3.29 3.82
N GLU A 120 -13.81 2.49 4.87
CA GLU A 120 -12.56 2.07 5.52
C GLU A 120 -11.54 1.62 4.47
N MET A 121 -10.31 2.14 4.53
CA MET A 121 -9.24 1.91 3.53
C MET A 121 -9.03 0.41 3.20
N VAL A 122 -9.45 -0.47 4.12
CA VAL A 122 -9.47 -1.93 4.03
C VAL A 122 -10.45 -2.49 2.99
N ASP A 123 -11.46 -1.74 2.57
CA ASP A 123 -12.51 -2.15 1.63
C ASP A 123 -12.42 -1.42 0.28
N GLN A 124 -11.38 -0.62 0.06
CA GLN A 124 -11.23 0.06 -1.22
C GLN A 124 -11.09 -0.93 -2.38
N LEU A 125 -11.83 -0.64 -3.44
CA LEU A 125 -11.89 -1.44 -4.64
C LEU A 125 -10.79 -1.04 -5.60
N ASN A 126 -10.08 -2.02 -6.14
CA ASN A 126 -9.19 -1.79 -7.28
C ASN A 126 -9.98 -1.67 -8.60
N CYS A 127 -9.28 -1.54 -9.72
CA CYS A 127 -9.89 -1.50 -11.06
C CYS A 127 -10.68 -2.75 -11.45
N ASP A 128 -10.46 -3.89 -10.79
CA ASP A 128 -11.20 -5.14 -10.96
C ASP A 128 -12.40 -5.27 -10.02
N GLN A 129 -12.70 -4.22 -9.24
CA GLN A 129 -13.67 -4.23 -8.15
C GLN A 129 -13.36 -5.26 -7.06
N ASP A 130 -12.09 -5.62 -6.89
CA ASP A 130 -11.65 -6.47 -5.78
C ASP A 130 -11.34 -5.61 -4.55
N THR A 131 -11.73 -6.09 -3.38
CA THR A 131 -11.20 -5.59 -2.09
C THR A 131 -9.90 -6.34 -1.73
N PRO A 132 -9.05 -5.80 -0.83
CA PRO A 132 -7.93 -6.55 -0.26
C PRO A 132 -8.33 -7.94 0.25
N MET A 133 -9.53 -8.05 0.84
CA MET A 133 -10.09 -9.30 1.35
C MET A 133 -10.33 -10.36 0.25
N HIS A 134 -10.70 -9.96 -0.98
CA HIS A 134 -10.84 -10.88 -2.11
C HIS A 134 -9.51 -11.53 -2.47
N LEU A 135 -8.41 -10.76 -2.48
CA LEU A 135 -7.08 -11.27 -2.80
C LEU A 135 -6.54 -12.22 -1.73
N VAL A 136 -6.65 -11.87 -0.46
CA VAL A 136 -6.15 -12.73 0.62
C VAL A 136 -6.90 -14.06 0.66
N CYS A 137 -8.19 -14.06 0.33
CA CYS A 137 -9.00 -15.27 0.23
C CYS A 137 -8.63 -16.11 -1.00
N HIS A 138 -8.39 -15.47 -2.15
CA HIS A 138 -7.88 -16.15 -3.35
C HIS A 138 -6.49 -16.79 -3.10
N ASN A 139 -5.59 -16.08 -2.42
CA ASN A 139 -4.22 -16.55 -2.16
C ASN A 139 -4.08 -17.46 -0.93
N GLY A 140 -5.10 -17.58 -0.08
CA GLY A 140 -5.02 -18.38 1.14
C GLY A 140 -4.25 -17.72 2.30
N TYR A 141 -4.14 -16.40 2.34
CA TYR A 141 -3.38 -15.67 3.37
C TYR A 141 -4.19 -15.47 4.66
N MET A 142 -4.27 -16.52 5.48
CA MET A 142 -5.03 -16.54 6.75
C MET A 142 -4.68 -15.39 7.71
N GLU A 143 -3.39 -15.16 7.96
CA GLU A 143 -2.93 -14.13 8.90
C GLU A 143 -3.38 -12.74 8.46
N VAL A 144 -3.23 -12.44 7.16
CA VAL A 144 -3.63 -11.16 6.56
C VAL A 144 -5.15 -11.02 6.55
N ALA A 145 -5.90 -12.08 6.25
CA ALA A 145 -7.36 -12.09 6.30
C ALA A 145 -7.89 -11.81 7.72
N THR A 146 -7.22 -12.34 8.74
CA THR A 146 -7.54 -12.08 10.15
C THR A 146 -7.31 -10.62 10.49
N LEU A 147 -6.12 -10.09 10.16
CA LEU A 147 -5.76 -8.69 10.42
C LEU A 147 -6.73 -7.73 9.74
N LEU A 148 -7.07 -7.96 8.47
CA LEU A 148 -8.03 -7.13 7.75
C LEU A 148 -9.42 -7.19 8.41
N HIS A 149 -9.89 -8.38 8.78
CA HIS A 149 -11.20 -8.55 9.43
C HIS A 149 -11.28 -7.86 10.80
N GLU A 150 -10.25 -8.00 11.63
CA GLU A 150 -10.16 -7.33 12.94
C GLU A 150 -10.19 -5.79 12.81
N HIS A 151 -9.80 -5.27 11.64
CA HIS A 151 -9.79 -3.85 11.33
C HIS A 151 -10.98 -3.40 10.45
N GLY A 152 -12.06 -4.19 10.43
CA GLY A 152 -13.36 -3.78 9.86
C GLY A 152 -13.62 -4.26 8.42
N ALA A 153 -12.68 -4.98 7.80
CA ALA A 153 -12.84 -5.40 6.41
C ALA A 153 -14.09 -6.27 6.20
N ARG A 154 -14.88 -5.90 5.21
CA ARG A 154 -16.13 -6.54 4.86
C ARG A 154 -15.91 -7.83 4.08
N LEU A 155 -16.67 -8.86 4.47
CA LEU A 155 -16.66 -10.17 3.82
C LEU A 155 -17.79 -10.33 2.79
N ASP A 156 -18.76 -9.41 2.80
CA ASP A 156 -19.96 -9.44 1.95
C ASP A 156 -19.83 -8.58 0.69
N THR A 157 -18.73 -7.83 0.54
CA THR A 157 -18.44 -7.05 -0.67
C THR A 157 -18.35 -7.96 -1.89
N LEU A 158 -18.91 -7.50 -3.00
CA LEU A 158 -18.95 -8.25 -4.26
C LEU A 158 -17.92 -7.69 -5.23
N ASP A 159 -17.20 -8.60 -5.89
CA ASP A 159 -16.33 -8.27 -7.02
C ASP A 159 -17.11 -8.05 -8.33
N LYS A 160 -16.38 -7.78 -9.42
CA LYS A 160 -16.95 -7.59 -10.77
C LYS A 160 -17.77 -8.79 -11.28
N ASP A 161 -17.47 -10.00 -10.79
CA ASP A 161 -18.15 -11.24 -11.14
C ASP A 161 -19.30 -11.56 -10.15
N LYS A 162 -19.64 -10.61 -9.26
CA LYS A 162 -20.62 -10.75 -8.18
C LYS A 162 -20.26 -11.87 -7.21
N ARG A 163 -18.97 -12.12 -7.01
CA ARG A 163 -18.45 -13.10 -6.04
C ARG A 163 -18.01 -12.37 -4.78
N THR A 164 -18.23 -13.00 -3.63
CA THR A 164 -17.62 -12.56 -2.37
C THR A 164 -16.20 -13.12 -2.22
N SER A 165 -15.45 -12.62 -1.25
CA SER A 165 -14.13 -13.16 -0.89
C SER A 165 -14.17 -14.67 -0.59
N LEU A 166 -15.24 -15.16 0.05
CA LEU A 166 -15.43 -16.59 0.33
C LEU A 166 -15.63 -17.42 -0.96
N HIS A 167 -16.36 -16.89 -1.95
CA HIS A 167 -16.51 -17.56 -3.24
C HIS A 167 -15.15 -17.75 -3.93
N ARG A 168 -14.25 -16.75 -3.83
CA ARG A 168 -12.87 -16.86 -4.35
C ARG A 168 -12.05 -17.89 -3.59
N ALA A 169 -12.12 -17.90 -2.25
CA ALA A 169 -11.44 -18.93 -1.46
C ALA A 169 -11.91 -20.35 -1.84
N ALA A 170 -13.21 -20.53 -2.08
CA ALA A 170 -13.76 -21.81 -2.49
C ALA A 170 -13.30 -22.23 -3.90
N ALA A 171 -13.29 -21.28 -4.86
CA ALA A 171 -12.87 -21.52 -6.24
C ALA A 171 -11.40 -21.95 -6.33
N GLU A 172 -10.53 -21.35 -5.51
CA GLU A 172 -9.09 -21.66 -5.46
C GLU A 172 -8.74 -22.83 -4.53
N GLY A 173 -9.74 -23.46 -3.89
CA GLY A 173 -9.50 -24.57 -2.96
C GLY A 173 -8.83 -24.15 -1.64
N GLN A 174 -8.90 -22.87 -1.26
CA GLN A 174 -8.33 -22.31 -0.03
C GLN A 174 -9.19 -22.65 1.20
N THR A 175 -9.23 -23.94 1.52
CA THR A 175 -10.13 -24.49 2.55
C THR A 175 -9.89 -23.92 3.94
N LEU A 176 -8.65 -23.59 4.30
CA LEU A 176 -8.32 -23.05 5.62
C LEU A 176 -8.83 -21.60 5.80
N VAL A 177 -8.51 -20.70 4.85
CA VAL A 177 -9.05 -19.32 4.87
C VAL A 177 -10.56 -19.33 4.70
N GLY A 178 -11.10 -20.19 3.83
CA GLY A 178 -12.55 -20.32 3.66
C GLY A 178 -13.26 -20.77 4.94
N LYS A 179 -12.71 -21.73 5.68
CA LYS A 179 -13.23 -22.14 6.99
C LYS A 179 -13.14 -21.02 8.02
N GLN A 180 -12.02 -20.31 8.06
CA GLN A 180 -11.80 -19.23 9.01
C GLN A 180 -12.74 -18.05 8.75
N THR A 181 -12.84 -17.62 7.49
CA THR A 181 -13.76 -16.55 7.07
C THR A 181 -15.21 -16.94 7.29
N CYS A 182 -15.60 -18.19 7.03
CA CYS A 182 -16.92 -18.71 7.43
C CYS A 182 -17.12 -18.66 8.96
N GLY A 183 -16.06 -18.91 9.74
CA GLY A 183 -16.05 -18.72 11.19
C GLY A 183 -16.38 -17.29 11.62
N PHE A 184 -15.90 -16.29 10.89
CA PHE A 184 -16.21 -14.87 11.18
C PHE A 184 -17.71 -14.55 11.07
N TRP A 185 -18.44 -15.23 10.18
CA TRP A 185 -19.89 -15.03 9.99
C TRP A 185 -20.72 -15.65 11.13
N ARG A 186 -20.21 -16.68 11.81
CA ARG A 186 -20.95 -17.35 12.91
C ARG A 186 -21.12 -16.49 14.15
N TYR A 187 -20.36 -15.40 14.29
CA TYR A 187 -20.45 -14.47 15.42
C TYR A 187 -21.35 -13.26 15.16
N TRP A 188 -22.01 -13.19 13.99
CA TRP A 188 -22.89 -12.08 13.57
C TRP A 188 -24.40 -12.45 13.53
N CYS A 189 -24.79 -13.57 14.13
CA CYS A 189 -26.18 -13.97 14.37
C CYS A 189 -26.47 -14.00 15.87
#